data_AF-A0A9P4H994-F1
#
_entry.id   AF-A0A9P4H994-F1
#
_cell.length_a   1.000
_cell.length_b   1.000
_cell.length_c   1.000
_cell.angle_alpha   90.00
_cell.angle_beta   90.00
_cell.angle_gamma   90.00
#
_symmetry.space_group_name_H-M   'P 1'
#
loop_
_entity.id
_entity.type
_entity.pdbx_description
1 polymer ?
#
loop_
_entity_poly.entity_id
_entity_poly.type
_entity_poly.pdbx_seq_one_letter_code
_entity_poly.pdbx_strand_id
1 'polypeptide(L)'
;MPMLTPSRVAIVVLCLSLVSFLLLGYPSQFAQPSQPIIDHYDHKNVHSEPIIPAPSIPTPTRHATHATPTAHGDRPEGEDDHRWDDATKVAVQTFLPGPTETGIVEFEKDGGRWEDEEKQKEGENAINATNATALLSTPTEAASSTHKSAFCHDVRGALSVMVILRTSKVDIAGQLPAQIKTLLACVPNFAIFSDHKGEIDGIPVQNALESISGDTKRAHEEFNEYQLMHADPVYKPDGGKTKNLDKWKFLPMVYKAYKLKPDAKFYYFIEADTSLSWTNVLQWMNRLDYRIPYYSGSPTFINSIQLAQRGSGIMMSQGAMRRYAKSYDELYESKWEVELGKGCCGDLALAQALSDAHVEFYSSWPLMQSEQPASLDYTRKHWCVPAVSWHHIDARVLEDIFLAQKNWTAKHGWDKPYLYRDAFESFVQPHISTKKEKWDNLSQDTKIVAPQGRQQQLKDEEERSRKHKDAQDAKKESERLNNIAMSASQFSDSPKAPQQHKRDDKPKEIDWDKLTETFKDAADSADKCQKSCEQIEDCLQWRYKALGDGECHLGKVLRLGKVVGEGDEPWSSGWMLQRVEGVKKEWECKEVKWNFYQ
;
A
#
# COMPACT_ATOMS: atom_id res chain seq x y z
N MET A 1 47.51 -56.81 29.62
CA MET A 1 46.46 -55.99 28.98
C MET A 1 45.20 -56.12 29.84
N PRO A 2 44.70 -55.06 30.50
CA PRO A 2 43.53 -55.21 31.35
C PRO A 2 42.30 -55.38 30.44
N MET A 3 41.54 -56.46 30.66
CA MET A 3 40.35 -56.75 29.88
C MET A 3 39.25 -55.72 30.17
N LEU A 4 38.76 -55.09 29.10
CA LEU A 4 37.60 -54.20 29.12
C LEU A 4 36.36 -55.04 29.41
N THR A 5 35.88 -55.00 30.65
CA THR A 5 34.59 -55.59 31.01
C THR A 5 33.45 -54.74 30.45
N PRO A 6 32.29 -55.33 30.08
CA PRO A 6 31.15 -54.60 29.52
C PRO A 6 30.71 -53.42 30.39
N SER A 7 30.81 -53.55 31.72
CA SER A 7 30.49 -52.50 32.68
C SER A 7 31.43 -51.30 32.58
N ARG A 8 32.72 -51.51 32.27
CA ARG A 8 33.69 -50.42 32.09
C ARG A 8 33.48 -49.70 30.76
N VAL A 9 33.08 -50.41 29.72
CA VAL A 9 32.69 -49.79 28.44
C VAL A 9 31.44 -48.94 28.61
N ALA A 10 30.44 -49.43 29.35
CA ALA A 10 29.22 -48.67 29.64
C ALA A 10 29.53 -47.37 30.40
N ILE A 11 30.40 -47.41 31.41
CA ILE A 11 30.81 -46.22 32.17
C ILE A 11 31.55 -45.22 31.26
N VAL A 12 32.45 -45.69 30.39
CA VAL A 12 33.16 -44.80 29.46
C VAL A 12 32.20 -44.14 28.46
N VAL A 13 31.22 -44.87 27.94
CA VAL A 13 30.19 -44.32 27.04
C VAL A 13 29.30 -43.30 27.78
N LEU A 14 28.94 -43.57 29.04
CA LEU A 14 28.13 -42.66 29.85
C LEU A 14 28.89 -41.38 30.22
N CYS A 15 30.19 -41.50 30.53
CA CYS A 15 31.05 -40.35 30.77
C CYS A 15 31.26 -39.52 29.50
N LEU A 16 31.47 -40.15 28.33
CA LEU A 16 31.62 -39.43 27.06
C LEU A 16 30.33 -38.73 26.62
N SER A 17 29.16 -39.32 26.90
CA SER A 17 27.87 -38.68 26.62
C SER A 17 27.56 -37.52 27.57
N LEU A 18 27.92 -37.63 28.86
CA LEU A 18 27.85 -36.50 29.81
C LEU A 18 28.79 -35.35 29.45
N VAL A 19 30.01 -35.65 28.97
CA VAL A 19 30.97 -34.64 28.52
C VAL A 19 30.48 -33.96 27.23
N SER A 20 29.88 -34.70 26.30
CA SER A 20 29.23 -34.11 25.11
C SER A 20 28.03 -33.22 25.47
N PHE A 21 27.26 -33.58 26.50
CA PHE A 21 26.12 -32.78 26.95
C PHE A 21 26.56 -31.49 27.67
N LEU A 22 27.68 -31.52 28.39
CA LEU A 22 28.25 -30.34 29.06
C LEU A 22 29.04 -29.42 28.13
N LEU A 23 29.65 -29.95 27.06
CA LEU A 23 30.39 -29.15 26.07
C LEU A 23 29.51 -28.58 24.95
N LEU A 24 28.33 -29.16 24.70
CA LEU A 24 27.39 -28.69 23.66
C LEU A 24 26.08 -28.13 24.23
N GLY A 25 25.94 -28.10 25.57
CA GLY A 25 24.71 -27.73 26.27
C GLY A 25 24.87 -26.50 27.17
N TYR A 26 25.25 -25.37 26.61
CA TYR A 26 24.82 -24.07 27.13
C TYR A 26 24.07 -23.37 25.99
N PRO A 27 22.76 -23.09 26.11
CA PRO A 27 22.21 -22.02 25.32
C PRO A 27 22.96 -20.77 25.77
N SER A 28 23.76 -20.20 24.87
CA SER A 28 24.08 -18.78 24.95
C SER A 28 22.77 -18.07 25.28
N GLN A 29 22.79 -17.25 26.34
CA GLN A 29 21.70 -16.33 26.61
C GLN A 29 21.31 -15.71 25.28
N PHE A 30 20.08 -15.99 24.82
CA PHE A 30 19.53 -15.28 23.68
C PHE A 30 19.75 -13.80 23.99
N ALA A 31 20.46 -13.11 23.10
CA ALA A 31 20.60 -11.67 23.20
C ALA A 31 19.19 -11.11 23.40
N GLN A 32 18.92 -10.57 24.59
CA GLN A 32 17.71 -9.79 24.75
C GLN A 32 17.82 -8.64 23.75
N PRO A 33 16.73 -8.25 23.08
CA PRO A 33 16.73 -7.04 22.28
C PRO A 33 17.06 -5.90 23.24
N SER A 34 18.30 -5.43 23.21
CA SER A 34 18.61 -4.10 23.74
C SER A 34 17.81 -3.16 22.88
N GLN A 35 16.83 -2.47 23.48
CA GLN A 35 16.29 -1.28 22.83
C GLN A 35 17.48 -0.42 22.41
N PRO A 36 17.46 0.17 21.21
CA PRO A 36 18.51 1.11 20.85
C PRO A 36 18.58 2.12 22.00
N ILE A 37 19.79 2.31 22.54
CA ILE A 37 20.08 3.51 23.32
C ILE A 37 19.95 4.63 22.30
N ILE A 38 18.74 5.17 22.19
CA ILE A 38 18.49 6.44 21.55
C ILE A 38 19.10 7.42 22.52
N ASP A 39 20.37 7.75 22.26
CA ASP A 39 21.01 8.89 22.88
C ASP A 39 20.18 10.10 22.43
N HIS A 40 19.26 10.53 23.30
CA HIS A 40 18.51 11.74 23.11
C HIS A 40 19.53 12.87 23.12
N TYR A 41 20.03 13.24 21.94
CA TYR A 41 20.71 14.51 21.76
C TYR A 41 19.69 15.61 22.05
N ASP A 42 19.63 15.97 23.33
CA ASP A 42 18.94 17.13 23.86
C ASP A 42 19.79 18.37 23.53
N HIS A 43 19.93 18.64 22.24
CA HIS A 43 20.59 19.84 21.73
C HIS A 43 19.64 20.61 20.82
N LYS A 44 19.26 21.79 21.33
CA LYS A 44 18.66 22.89 20.57
C LYS A 44 19.32 23.01 19.21
N ASN A 45 18.50 23.18 18.17
CA ASN A 45 18.88 23.47 16.78
C ASN A 45 20.16 24.30 16.66
N VAL A 46 21.29 23.64 16.42
CA VAL A 46 22.49 24.27 15.89
C VAL A 46 22.82 23.49 14.63
N HIS A 47 22.28 23.95 13.50
CA HIS A 47 22.78 23.84 12.12
C HIS A 47 21.66 24.35 11.19
N SER A 48 21.42 25.66 11.21
CA SER A 48 20.63 26.35 10.17
C SER A 48 21.46 26.63 8.91
N GLU A 49 22.69 26.12 8.83
CA GLU A 49 23.54 26.23 7.65
C GLU A 49 24.07 24.84 7.24
N PRO A 50 24.01 24.47 5.95
CA PRO A 50 24.60 23.23 5.45
C PRO A 50 26.11 23.22 5.72
N ILE A 51 26.60 22.16 6.38
CA ILE A 51 28.04 21.93 6.63
C ILE A 51 28.83 21.74 5.32
N ILE A 52 28.16 21.60 4.18
CA ILE A 52 28.77 21.50 2.86
C ILE A 52 27.90 22.28 1.85
N PRO A 53 28.42 23.29 1.12
CA PRO A 53 27.67 23.97 0.07
C PRO A 53 27.33 22.99 -1.06
N ALA A 54 26.17 23.20 -1.70
CA ALA A 54 25.76 22.43 -2.85
C ALA A 54 26.82 22.48 -3.97
N PRO A 55 27.05 21.38 -4.72
CA PRO A 55 28.01 21.38 -5.82
C PRO A 55 27.62 22.44 -6.87
N SER A 56 28.58 23.30 -7.22
CA SER A 56 28.41 24.30 -8.27
C SER A 56 28.31 23.60 -9.63
N ILE A 57 27.12 23.61 -10.23
CA ILE A 57 26.93 23.21 -11.62
C ILE A 57 27.42 24.37 -12.50
N PRO A 58 28.40 24.19 -13.41
CA PRO A 58 28.78 25.22 -14.36
C PRO A 58 27.62 25.45 -15.34
N THR A 59 27.06 26.65 -15.33
CA THR A 59 26.08 27.12 -16.31
C THR A 59 26.76 27.23 -17.69
N PRO A 60 26.22 26.63 -18.77
CA PRO A 60 26.76 26.86 -20.10
C PRO A 60 26.45 28.29 -20.53
N THR A 61 27.50 29.06 -20.80
CA THR A 61 27.43 30.40 -21.36
C THR A 61 26.77 30.32 -22.74
N ARG A 62 25.54 30.84 -22.87
CA ARG A 62 24.90 31.09 -24.16
C ARG A 62 25.67 32.19 -24.88
N HIS A 63 26.53 31.82 -25.82
CA HIS A 63 26.94 32.75 -26.88
C HIS A 63 25.78 32.91 -27.87
N ALA A 64 25.17 34.07 -27.85
CA ALA A 64 24.24 34.51 -28.89
C ALA A 64 25.05 34.79 -30.17
N THR A 65 24.85 33.99 -31.21
CA THR A 65 25.33 34.31 -32.56
C THR A 65 24.18 34.96 -33.34
N HIS A 66 24.26 36.28 -33.49
CA HIS A 66 23.52 37.00 -34.52
C HIS A 66 24.19 36.77 -35.87
N ALA A 67 23.41 36.30 -36.84
CA ALA A 67 23.80 36.15 -38.23
C ALA A 67 23.89 37.53 -38.92
N THR A 68 24.96 37.75 -39.69
CA THR A 68 25.00 38.78 -40.76
C THR A 68 25.68 38.16 -41.99
N PRO A 69 25.16 38.36 -43.21
CA PRO A 69 25.73 37.76 -44.43
C PRO A 69 26.58 38.76 -45.23
N THR A 70 27.72 38.31 -45.79
CA THR A 70 28.18 38.68 -47.15
C THR A 70 29.48 37.95 -47.59
N ALA A 71 29.35 37.27 -48.74
CA ALA A 71 30.24 37.09 -49.90
C ALA A 71 31.80 37.15 -49.85
N HIS A 72 32.37 36.06 -50.39
CA HIS A 72 33.52 35.89 -51.31
C HIS A 72 34.88 36.58 -51.10
N GLY A 73 35.95 35.75 -51.12
CA GLY A 73 37.32 36.14 -51.52
C GLY A 73 38.42 35.17 -51.05
N ASP A 74 38.86 34.31 -51.98
CA ASP A 74 40.18 33.65 -52.19
C ASP A 74 41.21 33.32 -51.07
N ARG A 75 41.80 32.13 -51.22
CA ARG A 75 42.99 31.49 -50.57
C ARG A 75 44.33 32.11 -51.07
N PRO A 76 45.55 31.64 -50.66
CA PRO A 76 46.02 30.89 -49.48
C PRO A 76 47.36 31.42 -48.84
N GLU A 77 47.88 30.65 -47.87
CA GLU A 77 49.30 30.45 -47.44
C GLU A 77 49.89 31.28 -46.28
N GLY A 78 50.58 30.57 -45.37
CA GLY A 78 51.45 31.12 -44.33
C GLY A 78 51.56 30.23 -43.07
N GLU A 79 52.60 29.41 -43.02
CA GLU A 79 53.05 28.56 -41.91
C GLU A 79 53.56 29.33 -40.67
N ASP A 80 53.64 28.59 -39.56
CA ASP A 80 54.58 28.68 -38.43
C ASP A 80 54.65 29.95 -37.58
N ASP A 81 54.42 29.80 -36.26
CA ASP A 81 55.51 29.56 -35.31
C ASP A 81 55.08 29.61 -33.83
N HIS A 82 55.88 28.94 -33.01
CA HIS A 82 55.75 28.79 -31.56
C HIS A 82 56.26 30.03 -30.82
N ARG A 83 55.63 30.42 -29.69
CA ARG A 83 56.38 30.63 -28.43
C ARG A 83 55.52 30.89 -27.19
N TRP A 84 55.91 30.17 -26.14
CA TRP A 84 55.70 30.47 -24.73
C TRP A 84 56.40 31.78 -24.33
N ASP A 85 55.84 32.55 -23.39
CA ASP A 85 56.45 32.70 -22.06
C ASP A 85 55.63 33.55 -21.08
N ASP A 86 55.90 33.21 -19.84
CA ASP A 86 55.36 33.55 -18.53
C ASP A 86 55.71 34.99 -18.06
N ALA A 87 54.97 35.51 -17.05
CA ALA A 87 55.47 36.29 -15.90
C ALA A 87 54.45 37.30 -15.29
N THR A 88 53.95 36.92 -14.11
CA THR A 88 54.06 37.58 -12.78
C THR A 88 53.54 39.01 -12.46
N LYS A 89 53.00 39.11 -11.20
CA LYS A 89 52.89 40.25 -10.24
C LYS A 89 51.53 41.00 -10.22
N VAL A 90 50.93 41.41 -9.09
CA VAL A 90 51.32 41.57 -7.67
C VAL A 90 50.06 41.69 -6.78
N ALA A 91 50.22 41.37 -5.49
CA ALA A 91 49.22 41.38 -4.41
C ALA A 91 48.83 42.77 -3.87
N VAL A 92 47.65 42.87 -3.24
CA VAL A 92 47.39 43.73 -2.06
C VAL A 92 46.37 43.06 -1.12
N GLN A 93 46.78 42.81 0.13
CA GLN A 93 45.95 42.48 1.29
C GLN A 93 45.62 43.77 2.07
N THR A 94 44.44 43.86 2.68
CA THR A 94 44.19 44.73 3.85
C THR A 94 43.33 44.00 4.89
N PHE A 95 43.68 44.23 6.17
CA PHE A 95 43.20 43.56 7.38
C PHE A 95 42.05 44.32 8.09
N LEU A 96 41.40 43.57 8.99
CA LEU A 96 40.17 43.76 9.81
C LEU A 96 40.15 44.95 10.82
N PRO A 97 39.02 45.17 11.55
CA PRO A 97 38.92 44.58 12.91
C PRO A 97 37.52 44.02 13.31
N GLY A 98 37.50 43.12 14.32
CA GLY A 98 36.31 42.56 15.00
C GLY A 98 35.97 43.26 16.35
N PRO A 99 35.42 42.55 17.35
CA PRO A 99 33.97 42.44 17.65
C PRO A 99 33.55 43.09 18.99
N THR A 100 32.23 43.17 19.26
CA THR A 100 31.67 43.52 20.58
C THR A 100 30.60 42.52 21.02
N GLU A 101 30.77 41.93 22.20
CA GLU A 101 29.82 41.07 22.93
C GLU A 101 28.82 41.87 23.76
N THR A 102 27.61 41.32 23.99
CA THR A 102 26.76 41.34 25.21
C THR A 102 25.45 40.63 24.82
N GLY A 103 24.77 39.76 25.55
CA GLY A 103 24.82 39.18 26.89
C GLY A 103 23.48 38.44 27.08
N ILE A 104 23.50 37.26 27.70
CA ILE A 104 22.36 36.33 27.86
C ILE A 104 21.42 36.80 28.99
N VAL A 105 20.10 36.62 28.81
CA VAL A 105 19.14 36.43 29.92
C VAL A 105 18.15 35.31 29.56
N GLU A 106 18.07 34.31 30.44
CA GLU A 106 17.18 33.15 30.41
C GLU A 106 15.72 33.52 30.74
N PHE A 107 14.74 32.77 30.21
CA PHE A 107 13.49 32.50 30.94
C PHE A 107 12.79 31.23 30.45
N GLU A 108 12.33 30.43 31.41
CA GLU A 108 11.61 29.17 31.25
C GLU A 108 10.09 29.37 30.99
N LYS A 109 9.52 28.34 30.34
CA LYS A 109 8.24 27.64 30.56
C LYS A 109 6.91 28.38 30.85
N ASP A 110 5.92 27.77 30.21
CA ASP A 110 4.49 27.68 30.52
C ASP A 110 3.53 28.79 30.06
N GLY A 111 2.66 28.38 29.13
CA GLY A 111 1.23 28.39 29.43
C GLY A 111 0.42 29.55 28.84
N GLY A 112 -0.46 29.20 27.90
CA GLY A 112 -1.80 29.78 27.86
C GLY A 112 -2.06 30.88 26.83
N ARG A 113 -2.94 30.53 25.88
CA ARG A 113 -4.22 31.20 25.63
C ARG A 113 -4.21 32.73 25.56
N TRP A 114 -4.41 33.26 24.35
CA TRP A 114 -4.82 34.65 24.13
C TRP A 114 -6.24 34.66 23.58
N GLU A 115 -7.16 35.16 24.41
CA GLU A 115 -8.46 35.72 24.04
C GLU A 115 -8.26 37.24 23.94
N ASP A 116 -8.74 37.84 22.85
CA ASP A 116 -8.71 39.28 22.63
C ASP A 116 -10.00 39.92 23.13
N GLU A 117 -9.91 40.83 24.10
CA GLU A 117 -10.95 41.83 24.36
C GLU A 117 -10.35 43.24 24.50
N GLU A 118 -10.84 44.06 23.58
CA GLU A 118 -11.07 45.51 23.56
C GLU A 118 -10.57 46.39 24.72
N LYS A 119 -10.00 47.54 24.33
CA LYS A 119 -10.45 48.82 24.91
C LYS A 119 -10.19 50.02 24.00
N GLN A 120 -11.30 50.65 23.63
CA GLN A 120 -11.43 51.98 23.04
C GLN A 120 -10.92 53.10 23.97
N LYS A 121 -10.47 54.20 23.38
CA LYS A 121 -10.63 55.55 23.93
C LYS A 121 -11.07 56.50 22.82
N GLU A 122 -12.24 57.10 23.03
CA GLU A 122 -12.85 58.16 22.22
C GLU A 122 -12.23 59.54 22.51
N GLY A 123 -12.38 60.43 21.53
CA GLY A 123 -12.24 61.88 21.66
C GLY A 123 -12.94 62.57 20.49
N GLU A 124 -14.09 63.18 20.77
CA GLU A 124 -14.95 63.94 19.84
C GLU A 124 -14.41 65.34 19.50
N ASN A 125 -14.65 65.83 18.27
CA ASN A 125 -15.40 67.08 17.98
C ASN A 125 -15.37 67.52 16.48
N ALA A 126 -16.52 67.36 15.83
CA ALA A 126 -17.32 68.27 14.99
C ALA A 126 -16.76 69.39 14.04
N ILE A 127 -17.45 69.47 12.88
CA ILE A 127 -17.90 70.62 12.03
C ILE A 127 -17.16 70.98 10.69
N ASN A 128 -17.92 70.79 9.60
CA ASN A 128 -18.02 71.42 8.26
C ASN A 128 -16.81 71.99 7.49
N ALA A 129 -16.63 71.52 6.24
CA ALA A 129 -16.72 72.36 5.04
C ALA A 129 -16.66 71.52 3.73
N THR A 130 -17.54 71.88 2.80
CA THR A 130 -17.65 71.46 1.39
C THR A 130 -16.41 71.80 0.56
N ASN A 131 -15.96 70.89 -0.30
CA ASN A 131 -15.82 71.14 -1.75
C ASN A 131 -15.52 69.86 -2.54
N ALA A 132 -16.22 69.76 -3.67
CA ALA A 132 -16.15 68.66 -4.61
C ALA A 132 -14.88 68.71 -5.47
N THR A 133 -14.29 67.55 -5.76
CA THR A 133 -13.86 67.23 -7.13
C THR A 133 -13.86 65.72 -7.31
N ALA A 134 -14.62 65.28 -8.31
CA ALA A 134 -14.70 63.90 -8.77
C ALA A 134 -13.36 63.39 -9.29
N LEU A 135 -13.09 62.08 -9.15
CA LEU A 135 -12.60 61.22 -10.22
C LEU A 135 -12.62 59.74 -9.77
N LEU A 136 -13.36 58.95 -10.56
CA LEU A 136 -13.21 57.50 -10.81
C LEU A 136 -13.61 56.53 -9.69
N SER A 137 -14.88 56.14 -9.77
CA SER A 137 -15.45 54.89 -9.30
C SER A 137 -14.72 53.66 -9.89
N THR A 138 -14.14 52.84 -9.03
CA THR A 138 -13.95 51.40 -9.25
C THR A 138 -14.87 50.65 -8.29
N PRO A 139 -15.67 49.67 -8.73
CA PRO A 139 -16.51 48.91 -7.81
C PRO A 139 -15.61 48.07 -6.91
N THR A 140 -15.79 48.23 -5.60
CA THR A 140 -15.33 47.27 -4.60
C THR A 140 -16.10 45.97 -4.82
N GLU A 141 -15.54 45.07 -5.60
CA GLU A 141 -16.03 43.71 -5.71
C GLU A 141 -15.69 43.01 -4.40
N ALA A 142 -16.73 42.76 -3.61
CA ALA A 142 -16.68 41.91 -2.44
C ALA A 142 -15.94 40.62 -2.81
N ALA A 143 -14.91 40.27 -2.03
CA ALA A 143 -14.16 39.05 -2.19
C ALA A 143 -15.10 37.85 -1.99
N SER A 144 -15.71 37.41 -3.09
CA SER A 144 -16.32 36.11 -3.22
C SER A 144 -15.18 35.10 -3.11
N SER A 145 -15.09 34.45 -1.95
CA SER A 145 -14.19 33.32 -1.70
C SER A 145 -14.62 32.15 -2.59
N THR A 146 -14.31 32.23 -3.87
CA THR A 146 -14.27 31.09 -4.75
C THR A 146 -13.04 30.29 -4.33
N HIS A 147 -13.25 29.23 -3.54
CA HIS A 147 -12.27 28.15 -3.45
C HIS A 147 -12.06 27.61 -4.87
N LYS A 148 -11.13 28.20 -5.63
CA LYS A 148 -10.59 27.58 -6.83
C LYS A 148 -10.05 26.25 -6.36
N SER A 149 -10.70 25.15 -6.73
CA SER A 149 -10.19 23.82 -6.41
C SER A 149 -8.78 23.75 -6.97
N ALA A 150 -7.78 23.62 -6.09
CA ALA A 150 -6.43 23.37 -6.54
C ALA A 150 -6.49 22.10 -7.41
N PHE A 151 -6.04 22.21 -8.66
CA PHE A 151 -5.87 21.03 -9.48
C PHE A 151 -4.90 20.09 -8.76
N CYS A 152 -5.15 18.78 -8.79
CA CYS A 152 -4.41 17.80 -7.98
C CYS A 152 -2.89 17.84 -8.17
N HIS A 153 -2.43 18.38 -9.31
CA HIS A 153 -1.04 18.67 -9.64
C HIS A 153 -0.39 19.75 -8.76
N ASP A 154 -1.16 20.76 -8.33
CA ASP A 154 -0.64 21.97 -7.67
C ASP A 154 -0.79 21.93 -6.15
N VAL A 155 -1.14 20.76 -5.60
CA VAL A 155 -1.32 20.57 -4.16
C VAL A 155 0.03 20.70 -3.45
N ARG A 156 0.03 21.31 -2.26
CA ARG A 156 1.22 21.49 -1.44
C ARG A 156 1.96 20.16 -1.25
N GLY A 157 3.25 20.15 -1.60
CA GLY A 157 4.12 18.97 -1.50
C GLY A 157 4.21 18.14 -2.78
N ALA A 158 3.32 18.34 -3.77
CA ALA A 158 3.31 17.57 -5.02
C ALA A 158 4.65 17.60 -5.76
N LEU A 159 5.27 18.78 -5.88
CA LEU A 159 6.58 18.94 -6.53
C LEU A 159 7.74 18.26 -5.79
N SER A 160 7.55 17.89 -4.53
CA SER A 160 8.57 17.21 -3.71
C SER A 160 8.52 15.69 -3.82
N VAL A 161 7.50 15.13 -4.49
CA VAL A 161 7.32 13.68 -4.64
C VAL A 161 7.53 13.30 -6.11
N MET A 162 8.28 12.22 -6.34
CA MET A 162 8.42 11.56 -7.63
C MET A 162 7.73 10.21 -7.59
N VAL A 163 6.88 9.91 -8.59
CA VAL A 163 6.27 8.59 -8.76
C VAL A 163 6.96 7.85 -9.92
N ILE A 164 7.37 6.63 -9.67
CA ILE A 164 8.06 5.77 -10.62
C ILE A 164 7.14 4.59 -10.90
N LEU A 165 6.58 4.54 -12.11
CA LEU A 165 5.73 3.44 -12.53
C LEU A 165 6.56 2.41 -13.28
N ARG A 166 6.53 1.18 -12.80
CA ARG A 166 7.21 0.03 -13.40
C ARG A 166 6.22 -0.85 -14.15
N THR A 167 6.58 -1.23 -15.37
CA THR A 167 5.78 -2.08 -16.26
C THR A 167 6.69 -2.99 -17.10
N SER A 168 6.12 -3.68 -18.09
CA SER A 168 6.82 -4.50 -19.09
C SER A 168 6.31 -4.14 -20.49
N LYS A 169 7.05 -4.49 -21.56
CA LYS A 169 6.57 -4.34 -22.94
C LYS A 169 5.30 -5.18 -23.19
N VAL A 170 5.13 -6.31 -22.47
CA VAL A 170 3.95 -7.17 -22.54
C VAL A 170 2.71 -6.46 -21.96
N ASP A 171 2.89 -5.79 -20.82
CA ASP A 171 1.78 -5.25 -20.01
C ASP A 171 1.48 -3.77 -20.28
N ILE A 172 2.27 -3.13 -21.16
CA ILE A 172 2.21 -1.68 -21.39
C ILE A 172 0.85 -1.20 -21.92
N ALA A 173 0.12 -2.06 -22.63
CA ALA A 173 -1.24 -1.77 -23.11
C ALA A 173 -2.35 -2.13 -22.11
N GLY A 174 -1.98 -2.73 -20.97
CA GLY A 174 -2.89 -3.20 -19.92
C GLY A 174 -3.35 -2.09 -18.98
N GLN A 175 -2.84 -2.04 -17.74
CA GLN A 175 -3.31 -1.05 -16.76
C GLN A 175 -2.72 0.36 -16.96
N LEU A 176 -1.66 0.52 -17.75
CA LEU A 176 -0.95 1.79 -17.89
C LEU A 176 -1.82 2.96 -18.42
N PRO A 177 -2.69 2.77 -19.44
CA PRO A 177 -3.60 3.84 -19.87
C PRO A 177 -4.51 4.34 -18.75
N ALA A 178 -4.96 3.47 -17.84
CA ALA A 178 -5.77 3.88 -16.69
C ALA A 178 -4.95 4.71 -15.71
N GLN A 179 -3.69 4.34 -15.45
CA GLN A 179 -2.77 5.11 -14.61
C GLN A 179 -2.48 6.51 -15.19
N ILE A 180 -2.31 6.62 -16.51
CA ILE A 180 -2.10 7.90 -17.22
C ILE A 180 -3.31 8.83 -17.02
N LYS A 181 -4.53 8.32 -17.19
CA LYS A 181 -5.76 9.09 -17.06
C LYS A 181 -6.11 9.47 -15.61
N THR A 182 -5.53 8.77 -14.64
CA THR A 182 -5.86 8.91 -13.21
C THR A 182 -4.70 9.53 -12.43
N LEU A 183 -3.87 8.72 -11.76
CA LEU A 183 -2.80 9.16 -10.90
C LEU A 183 -1.80 10.06 -11.62
N LEU A 184 -1.29 9.64 -12.79
CA LEU A 184 -0.21 10.38 -13.46
C LEU A 184 -0.69 11.72 -14.03
N ALA A 185 -1.99 11.90 -14.27
CA ALA A 185 -2.55 13.21 -14.59
C ALA A 185 -2.48 14.21 -13.40
N CYS A 186 -2.31 13.71 -12.17
CA CYS A 186 -2.19 14.50 -10.95
C CYS A 186 -0.75 14.64 -10.43
N VAL A 187 0.20 13.84 -10.90
CA VAL A 187 1.56 13.82 -10.37
C VAL A 187 2.47 14.68 -11.25
N PRO A 188 3.10 15.74 -10.72
CA PRO A 188 3.97 16.61 -11.53
C PRO A 188 5.29 15.97 -11.93
N ASN A 189 5.84 15.09 -11.09
CA ASN A 189 7.11 14.41 -11.36
C ASN A 189 6.88 12.90 -11.42
N PHE A 190 6.97 12.33 -12.61
CA PHE A 190 6.91 10.88 -12.77
C PHE A 190 7.83 10.36 -13.86
N ALA A 191 8.12 9.07 -13.80
CA ALA A 191 8.85 8.34 -14.84
C ALA A 191 8.24 6.95 -15.01
N ILE A 192 8.16 6.48 -16.25
CA ILE A 192 7.72 5.12 -16.58
C ILE A 192 8.93 4.30 -16.99
N PHE A 193 9.13 3.15 -16.35
CA PHE A 193 10.19 2.20 -16.66
C PHE A 193 9.62 0.87 -17.12
N SER A 194 10.23 0.33 -18.16
CA SER A 194 9.91 -0.96 -18.76
C SER A 194 11.19 -1.74 -19.07
N ASP A 195 11.05 -2.98 -19.54
CA ASP A 195 12.12 -3.80 -20.11
C ASP A 195 12.47 -3.39 -21.55
N HIS A 196 11.74 -2.43 -22.12
CA HIS A 196 11.98 -1.89 -23.46
C HIS A 196 11.74 -0.38 -23.50
N LYS A 197 12.49 0.34 -24.35
CA LYS A 197 12.30 1.77 -24.57
C LYS A 197 11.08 2.00 -25.45
N GLY A 198 10.28 3.01 -25.17
CA GLY A 198 9.10 3.31 -26.00
C GLY A 198 8.44 4.63 -25.65
N GLU A 199 7.20 4.76 -26.07
CA GLU A 199 6.35 5.91 -25.82
C GLU A 199 4.89 5.44 -25.76
N ILE A 200 4.09 6.08 -24.91
CA ILE A 200 2.63 5.89 -24.84
C ILE A 200 1.97 7.24 -24.57
N ASP A 201 0.98 7.62 -25.39
CA ASP A 201 0.29 8.92 -25.27
C ASP A 201 1.24 10.14 -25.17
N GLY A 202 2.37 10.12 -25.91
CA GLY A 202 3.39 11.18 -25.86
C GLY A 202 4.34 11.11 -24.65
N ILE A 203 4.16 10.13 -23.76
CA ILE A 203 4.94 9.96 -22.54
C ILE A 203 6.09 8.97 -22.79
N PRO A 204 7.35 9.36 -22.55
CA PRO A 204 8.49 8.48 -22.77
C PRO A 204 8.53 7.33 -21.75
N VAL A 205 8.83 6.14 -22.26
CA VAL A 205 9.00 4.91 -21.47
C VAL A 205 10.47 4.51 -21.52
N GLN A 206 11.09 4.44 -20.36
CA GLN A 206 12.53 4.22 -20.21
C GLN A 206 12.86 2.72 -20.09
N ASN A 207 13.93 2.30 -20.75
CA ASN A 207 14.46 0.95 -20.60
C ASN A 207 15.28 0.84 -19.31
N ALA A 208 14.78 0.10 -18.33
CA ALA A 208 15.48 -0.16 -17.08
C ALA A 208 16.66 -1.13 -17.24
N LEU A 209 16.69 -1.96 -18.29
CA LEU A 209 17.70 -3.01 -18.49
C LEU A 209 18.89 -2.58 -19.34
N GLU A 210 18.90 -1.34 -19.80
CA GLU A 210 19.91 -0.79 -20.69
C GLU A 210 21.33 -0.91 -20.10
N SER A 211 21.49 -0.63 -18.80
CA SER A 211 22.79 -0.63 -18.11
C SER A 211 23.26 -2.01 -17.63
N ILE A 212 22.46 -3.06 -17.81
CA ILE A 212 22.88 -4.44 -17.50
C ILE A 212 24.06 -4.80 -18.43
N SER A 213 25.11 -5.39 -17.87
CA SER A 213 26.32 -5.71 -18.65
C SER A 213 26.04 -6.69 -19.81
N GLY A 214 26.87 -6.61 -20.85
CA GLY A 214 26.79 -7.52 -21.99
C GLY A 214 27.06 -8.98 -21.61
N ASP A 215 27.92 -9.22 -20.62
CA ASP A 215 28.22 -10.57 -20.12
C ASP A 215 27.01 -11.18 -19.42
N THR A 216 26.36 -10.44 -18.53
CA THR A 216 25.11 -10.87 -17.88
C THR A 216 24.02 -11.15 -18.90
N LYS A 217 23.83 -10.27 -19.88
CA LYS A 217 22.86 -10.46 -20.97
C LYS A 217 23.11 -11.73 -21.80
N ARG A 218 24.36 -12.20 -21.90
CA ARG A 218 24.72 -13.46 -22.60
C ARG A 218 24.62 -14.69 -21.70
N ALA A 219 24.92 -14.54 -20.41
CA ALA A 219 24.99 -15.65 -19.47
C ALA A 219 23.61 -16.14 -19.00
N HIS A 220 22.58 -15.31 -19.12
CA HIS A 220 21.25 -15.55 -18.55
C HIS A 220 20.18 -15.67 -19.64
N GLU A 221 19.53 -16.84 -19.72
CA GLU A 221 18.56 -17.18 -20.77
C GLU A 221 17.35 -16.24 -20.81
N GLU A 222 16.97 -15.64 -19.67
CA GLU A 222 15.87 -14.66 -19.63
C GLU A 222 16.11 -13.42 -20.51
N PHE A 223 17.36 -13.11 -20.87
CA PHE A 223 17.68 -12.02 -21.79
C PHE A 223 17.53 -12.39 -23.27
N ASN A 224 17.30 -13.66 -23.62
CA ASN A 224 17.06 -14.04 -25.02
C ASN A 224 15.84 -13.29 -25.59
N GLU A 225 14.75 -13.25 -24.83
CA GLU A 225 13.53 -12.52 -25.20
C GLU A 225 13.79 -11.01 -25.29
N TYR A 226 14.62 -10.47 -24.40
CA TYR A 226 15.05 -9.07 -24.42
C TYR A 226 15.80 -8.70 -25.71
N GLN A 227 16.68 -9.59 -26.20
CA GLN A 227 17.38 -9.38 -27.47
C GLN A 227 16.41 -9.39 -28.65
N LEU A 228 15.42 -10.29 -28.66
CA LEU A 228 14.38 -10.32 -29.70
C LEU A 228 13.58 -9.01 -29.71
N MET A 229 13.15 -8.52 -28.54
CA MET A 229 12.44 -7.25 -28.42
C MET A 229 13.24 -6.06 -28.94
N HIS A 230 14.57 -6.06 -28.77
CA HIS A 230 15.47 -5.00 -29.24
C HIS A 230 15.79 -5.10 -30.73
N ALA A 231 15.83 -6.31 -31.28
CA ALA A 231 16.10 -6.55 -32.69
C ALA A 231 14.89 -6.20 -33.57
N ASP A 232 13.66 -6.38 -33.07
CA ASP A 232 12.43 -6.09 -33.79
C ASP A 232 11.45 -5.27 -32.92
N PRO A 233 11.22 -3.98 -33.24
CA PRO A 233 10.27 -3.13 -32.53
C PRO A 233 8.84 -3.69 -32.50
N VAL A 234 8.41 -4.41 -33.55
CA VAL A 234 7.05 -4.95 -33.71
C VAL A 234 6.87 -6.28 -32.97
N TYR A 235 7.97 -6.89 -32.54
CA TYR A 235 7.96 -8.16 -31.81
C TYR A 235 7.11 -8.07 -30.55
N LYS A 236 6.18 -9.04 -30.41
CA LYS A 236 5.33 -9.23 -29.24
C LYS A 236 5.96 -10.29 -28.34
N PRO A 237 6.55 -9.90 -27.20
CA PRO A 237 7.18 -10.84 -26.28
C PRO A 237 6.19 -11.81 -25.63
N ASP A 238 6.68 -13.00 -25.31
CA ASP A 238 5.99 -13.99 -24.50
C ASP A 238 6.09 -13.63 -23.01
N GLY A 239 4.94 -13.36 -22.37
CA GLY A 239 4.84 -13.03 -20.95
C GLY A 239 5.41 -14.11 -20.02
N GLY A 240 5.31 -15.39 -20.40
CA GLY A 240 5.86 -16.49 -19.61
C GLY A 240 7.39 -16.49 -19.57
N LYS A 241 8.03 -16.07 -20.68
CA LYS A 241 9.49 -16.03 -20.83
C LYS A 241 10.12 -14.75 -20.28
N THR A 242 9.36 -13.65 -20.27
CA THR A 242 9.82 -12.36 -19.72
C THR A 242 9.64 -12.23 -18.21
N LYS A 243 8.92 -13.15 -17.55
CA LYS A 243 8.67 -13.07 -16.09
C LYS A 243 9.96 -12.96 -15.27
N ASN A 244 10.99 -13.72 -15.63
CA ASN A 244 12.28 -13.70 -14.93
C ASN A 244 13.13 -12.47 -15.27
N LEU A 245 12.81 -11.75 -16.35
CA LEU A 245 13.47 -10.51 -16.72
C LEU A 245 13.13 -9.38 -15.73
N ASP A 246 11.98 -9.46 -15.07
CA ASP A 246 11.45 -8.40 -14.20
C ASP A 246 12.37 -8.06 -13.02
N LYS A 247 13.06 -9.06 -12.46
CA LYS A 247 14.00 -8.87 -11.33
C LYS A 247 15.13 -7.90 -11.67
N TRP A 248 15.57 -7.88 -12.93
CA TRP A 248 16.71 -7.09 -13.41
C TRP A 248 16.40 -5.60 -13.52
N LYS A 249 15.12 -5.20 -13.50
CA LYS A 249 14.73 -3.78 -13.59
C LYS A 249 14.98 -3.01 -12.30
N PHE A 250 14.91 -3.67 -11.13
CA PHE A 250 14.88 -2.99 -9.82
C PHE A 250 16.07 -2.07 -9.59
N LEU A 251 17.29 -2.61 -9.60
CA LEU A 251 18.46 -1.85 -9.17
C LEU A 251 18.76 -0.66 -10.10
N PRO A 252 18.81 -0.85 -11.44
CA PRO A 252 19.04 0.26 -12.35
C PRO A 252 17.90 1.28 -12.37
N MET A 253 16.64 0.83 -12.22
CA MET A 253 15.48 1.73 -12.20
C MET A 253 15.56 2.70 -11.02
N VAL A 254 15.86 2.23 -9.82
CA VAL A 254 16.00 3.08 -8.63
C VAL A 254 17.13 4.10 -8.83
N TYR A 255 18.27 3.65 -9.37
CA TYR A 255 19.40 4.54 -9.66
C TYR A 255 19.04 5.62 -10.70
N LYS A 256 18.45 5.21 -11.83
CA LYS A 256 18.02 6.13 -12.90
C LYS A 256 16.97 7.12 -12.39
N ALA A 257 16.01 6.68 -11.58
CA ALA A 257 15.00 7.55 -10.97
C ALA A 257 15.64 8.68 -10.14
N TYR A 258 16.65 8.36 -9.33
CA TYR A 258 17.40 9.38 -8.60
C TYR A 258 18.11 10.38 -9.52
N LYS A 259 18.77 9.89 -10.59
CA LYS A 259 19.48 10.77 -11.52
C LYS A 259 18.54 11.69 -12.30
N LEU A 260 17.31 11.26 -12.59
CA LEU A 260 16.30 12.08 -13.27
C LEU A 260 15.80 13.25 -12.42
N LYS A 261 15.63 13.03 -11.11
CA LYS A 261 15.09 14.05 -10.20
C LYS A 261 15.79 13.97 -8.83
N PRO A 262 17.07 14.36 -8.71
CA PRO A 262 17.86 14.18 -7.48
C PRO A 262 17.40 15.08 -6.32
N ASP A 263 16.62 16.12 -6.62
CA ASP A 263 16.07 17.08 -5.67
C ASP A 263 14.67 16.71 -5.15
N ALA A 264 14.05 15.62 -5.65
CA ALA A 264 12.83 15.10 -5.04
C ALA A 264 13.10 14.64 -3.59
N LYS A 265 12.14 14.92 -2.71
CA LYS A 265 12.24 14.56 -1.29
C LYS A 265 11.84 13.10 -1.05
N PHE A 266 10.89 12.61 -1.83
CA PHE A 266 10.38 11.24 -1.71
C PHE A 266 10.11 10.62 -3.08
N TYR A 267 10.33 9.31 -3.18
CA TYR A 267 10.23 8.52 -4.38
C TYR A 267 9.31 7.34 -4.10
N TYR A 268 8.26 7.18 -4.90
CA TYR A 268 7.30 6.08 -4.81
C TYR A 268 7.41 5.18 -6.04
N PHE A 269 7.88 3.96 -5.85
CA PHE A 269 7.92 2.94 -6.89
C PHE A 269 6.64 2.11 -6.83
N ILE A 270 5.91 2.04 -7.93
CA ILE A 270 4.63 1.34 -8.03
C ILE A 270 4.58 0.47 -9.29
N GLU A 271 3.75 -0.57 -9.27
CA GLU A 271 3.44 -1.38 -10.46
C GLU A 271 2.20 -0.83 -11.17
N ALA A 272 1.95 -1.27 -12.41
CA ALA A 272 0.84 -0.77 -13.21
C ALA A 272 -0.55 -1.08 -12.58
N ASP A 273 -0.65 -2.15 -11.79
CA ASP A 273 -1.83 -2.59 -11.03
C ASP A 273 -1.81 -2.15 -9.55
N THR A 274 -1.00 -1.14 -9.22
CA THR A 274 -0.95 -0.52 -7.90
C THR A 274 -1.68 0.82 -7.90
N SER A 275 -2.73 0.95 -7.09
CA SER A 275 -3.37 2.25 -6.85
C SER A 275 -2.61 3.02 -5.76
N LEU A 276 -2.34 4.30 -5.98
CA LEU A 276 -1.69 5.18 -5.01
C LEU A 276 -2.60 6.37 -4.70
N SER A 277 -2.91 6.59 -3.42
CA SER A 277 -3.74 7.69 -2.98
C SER A 277 -2.94 8.99 -2.92
N TRP A 278 -3.10 9.84 -3.94
CA TRP A 278 -2.35 11.09 -4.01
C TRP A 278 -2.59 12.00 -2.80
N THR A 279 -3.84 12.10 -2.34
CA THR A 279 -4.17 12.88 -1.13
C THR A 279 -3.46 12.36 0.11
N ASN A 280 -3.45 11.04 0.34
CA ASN A 280 -2.83 10.47 1.52
C ASN A 280 -1.31 10.47 1.43
N VAL A 281 -0.73 10.28 0.24
CA VAL A 281 0.72 10.40 0.02
C VAL A 281 1.21 11.78 0.42
N LEU A 282 0.59 12.85 -0.08
CA LEU A 282 1.03 14.22 0.21
C LEU A 282 0.90 14.55 1.69
N GLN A 283 -0.17 14.09 2.35
CA GLN A 283 -0.33 14.25 3.79
C GLN A 283 0.73 13.46 4.58
N TRP A 284 1.03 12.23 4.16
CA TRP A 284 2.03 11.40 4.82
C TRP A 284 3.43 12.02 4.71
N MET A 285 3.83 12.44 3.51
CA MET A 285 5.17 13.00 3.27
C MET A 285 5.42 14.32 4.01
N ASN A 286 4.37 15.10 4.29
CA ASN A 286 4.48 16.29 5.12
C ASN A 286 4.81 16.01 6.61
N ARG A 287 4.78 14.74 7.04
CA ARG A 287 5.07 14.32 8.43
C ARG A 287 6.47 13.72 8.59
N LEU A 288 7.20 13.53 7.50
CA LEU A 288 8.48 12.83 7.50
C LEU A 288 9.63 13.79 7.15
N ASP A 289 10.77 13.61 7.81
CA ASP A 289 12.01 14.25 7.42
C ASP A 289 12.68 13.45 6.29
N TYR A 290 12.65 13.99 5.08
CA TYR A 290 13.20 13.39 3.87
C TYR A 290 14.73 13.12 3.93
N ARG A 291 15.43 13.70 4.90
CA ARG A 291 16.88 13.52 5.08
C ARG A 291 17.20 12.20 5.77
N ILE A 292 16.26 11.66 6.56
CA ILE A 292 16.38 10.35 7.19
C ILE A 292 16.22 9.27 6.11
N PRO A 293 17.11 8.26 6.03
CA PRO A 293 17.13 7.29 4.95
C PRO A 293 16.04 6.22 5.08
N TYR A 294 14.79 6.61 4.90
CA TYR A 294 13.65 5.67 4.86
C TYR A 294 13.67 4.83 3.58
N TYR A 295 13.63 3.51 3.74
CA TYR A 295 13.15 2.51 2.78
C TYR A 295 11.91 1.83 3.37
N SER A 296 10.76 1.92 2.71
CA SER A 296 9.48 1.58 3.34
C SER A 296 8.49 0.93 2.39
N GLY A 297 7.62 0.07 2.94
CA GLY A 297 6.49 -0.54 2.24
C GLY A 297 5.73 -1.52 3.14
N SER A 298 4.78 -2.24 2.56
CA SER A 298 4.15 -3.38 3.24
C SER A 298 5.22 -4.46 3.49
N PRO A 299 5.36 -4.98 4.71
CA PRO A 299 6.43 -5.92 5.04
C PRO A 299 6.16 -7.30 4.44
N THR A 300 7.19 -7.92 3.89
CA THR A 300 7.24 -9.35 3.59
C THR A 300 8.58 -9.92 4.03
N PHE A 301 8.68 -11.24 4.08
CA PHE A 301 9.90 -11.94 4.46
C PHE A 301 10.33 -12.89 3.35
N ILE A 302 11.56 -12.73 2.88
CA ILE A 302 12.20 -13.66 1.96
C ILE A 302 13.54 -14.07 2.56
N ASN A 303 13.75 -15.36 2.79
CA ASN A 303 14.98 -15.89 3.42
C ASN A 303 15.31 -15.20 4.77
N SER A 304 14.30 -14.97 5.61
CA SER A 304 14.40 -14.24 6.90
C SER A 304 14.79 -12.76 6.80
N ILE A 305 14.91 -12.19 5.59
CA ILE A 305 15.10 -10.76 5.38
C ILE A 305 13.74 -10.11 5.29
N GLN A 306 13.49 -9.15 6.18
CA GLN A 306 12.31 -8.29 6.12
C GLN A 306 12.52 -7.20 5.06
N LEU A 307 11.54 -7.03 4.17
CA LEU A 307 11.64 -6.09 3.05
C LEU A 307 10.28 -5.51 2.66
N ALA A 308 10.32 -4.42 1.89
CA ALA A 308 9.14 -3.81 1.29
C ALA A 308 8.65 -4.66 0.10
N GLN A 309 7.45 -5.22 0.21
CA GLN A 309 6.82 -5.96 -0.87
C GLN A 309 6.55 -5.02 -2.06
N ARG A 310 7.04 -5.39 -3.25
CA ARG A 310 6.94 -4.58 -4.47
C ARG A 310 5.52 -4.15 -4.85
N GLY A 311 4.53 -5.04 -4.68
CA GLY A 311 3.17 -4.81 -5.17
C GLY A 311 2.45 -3.70 -4.41
N SER A 312 2.62 -3.59 -3.09
CA SER A 312 2.03 -2.48 -2.33
C SER A 312 2.65 -1.11 -2.67
N GLY A 313 3.72 -1.10 -3.46
CA GLY A 313 4.62 0.01 -3.69
C GLY A 313 5.78 0.04 -2.70
N ILE A 314 6.82 0.78 -3.05
CA ILE A 314 8.01 1.04 -2.23
C ILE A 314 8.21 2.55 -2.13
N MET A 315 8.31 3.08 -0.92
CA MET A 315 8.65 4.47 -0.65
C MET A 315 10.12 4.57 -0.24
N MET A 316 10.83 5.51 -0.87
CA MET A 316 12.19 5.87 -0.49
C MET A 316 12.32 7.38 -0.31
N SER A 317 12.96 7.78 0.78
CA SER A 317 13.35 9.18 1.02
C SER A 317 14.55 9.59 0.17
N GLN A 318 14.77 10.89 0.00
CA GLN A 318 16.00 11.41 -0.62
C GLN A 318 17.25 10.91 0.12
N GLY A 319 17.21 10.87 1.46
CA GLY A 319 18.32 10.35 2.27
C GLY A 319 18.70 8.92 1.87
N ALA A 320 17.71 8.06 1.64
CA ALA A 320 17.91 6.68 1.19
C ALA A 320 18.42 6.64 -0.25
N MET A 321 17.77 7.39 -1.16
CA MET A 321 18.17 7.43 -2.58
C MET A 321 19.61 7.90 -2.77
N ARG A 322 20.06 8.89 -2.01
CA ARG A 322 21.45 9.39 -2.06
C ARG A 322 22.45 8.33 -1.62
N ARG A 323 22.18 7.61 -0.53
CA ARG A 323 23.04 6.52 -0.04
C ARG A 323 23.09 5.36 -1.03
N TYR A 324 21.93 4.97 -1.54
CA TYR A 324 21.79 3.93 -2.56
C TYR A 324 22.56 4.29 -3.83
N ALA A 325 22.39 5.51 -4.35
CA ALA A 325 23.05 5.94 -5.59
C ALA A 325 24.57 5.93 -5.48
N LYS A 326 25.13 6.38 -4.35
CA LYS A 326 26.58 6.29 -4.09
C LYS A 326 27.06 4.84 -4.12
N SER A 327 26.35 3.96 -3.41
CA SER A 327 26.74 2.55 -3.31
C SER A 327 26.55 1.81 -4.65
N TYR A 328 25.56 2.21 -5.46
CA TYR A 328 25.36 1.70 -6.81
C TYR A 328 26.57 1.98 -7.70
N ASP A 329 27.11 3.21 -7.66
CA ASP A 329 28.32 3.57 -8.43
C ASP A 329 29.54 2.72 -8.03
N GLU A 330 29.60 2.25 -6.78
CA GLU A 330 30.72 1.48 -6.23
C GLU A 330 30.56 -0.04 -6.36
N LEU A 331 29.34 -0.57 -6.23
CA LEU A 331 29.08 -2.00 -6.00
C LEU A 331 28.25 -2.69 -7.08
N TYR A 332 27.59 -1.95 -7.98
CA TYR A 332 26.62 -2.54 -8.90
C TYR A 332 27.26 -3.60 -9.82
N GLU A 333 28.30 -3.24 -10.58
CA GLU A 333 28.93 -4.15 -11.54
C GLU A 333 29.70 -5.29 -10.84
N SER A 334 30.40 -4.99 -9.74
CA SER A 334 31.28 -5.96 -9.07
C SER A 334 30.56 -6.93 -8.15
N LYS A 335 29.39 -6.57 -7.63
CA LYS A 335 28.67 -7.34 -6.60
C LYS A 335 27.20 -7.54 -6.95
N TRP A 336 26.43 -6.46 -7.04
CA TRP A 336 24.98 -6.56 -7.04
C TRP A 336 24.40 -7.19 -8.30
N GLU A 337 24.96 -6.89 -9.49
CA GLU A 337 24.51 -7.51 -10.74
C GLU A 337 24.75 -9.03 -10.72
N VAL A 338 25.90 -9.47 -10.20
CA VAL A 338 26.27 -10.88 -10.09
C VAL A 338 25.38 -11.62 -9.07
N GLU A 339 25.08 -10.99 -7.94
CA GLU A 339 24.18 -11.56 -6.92
C GLU A 339 22.73 -11.65 -7.42
N LEU A 340 22.26 -10.63 -8.12
CA LEU A 340 20.94 -10.61 -8.76
C LEU A 340 20.76 -11.73 -9.79
N GLY A 341 21.82 -12.07 -10.53
CA GLY A 341 21.84 -13.21 -11.44
C GLY A 341 21.56 -14.55 -10.76
N LYS A 342 21.97 -14.71 -9.50
CA LYS A 342 21.76 -15.93 -8.70
C LYS A 342 20.45 -15.91 -7.91
N GLY A 343 19.90 -14.72 -7.65
CA GLY A 343 18.68 -14.52 -6.86
C GLY A 343 17.38 -14.73 -7.64
N CYS A 344 16.28 -14.88 -6.89
CA CYS A 344 14.94 -15.06 -7.45
C CYS A 344 14.24 -13.74 -7.79
N CYS A 345 14.51 -12.69 -7.02
CA CYS A 345 13.52 -11.65 -6.77
C CYS A 345 14.20 -10.27 -6.70
N GLY A 346 13.69 -9.30 -7.46
CA GLY A 346 14.30 -7.98 -7.55
C GLY A 346 14.05 -7.08 -6.33
N ASP A 347 12.95 -7.30 -5.61
CA ASP A 347 12.66 -6.65 -4.32
C ASP A 347 13.60 -7.14 -3.21
N LEU A 348 13.93 -8.42 -3.19
CA LEU A 348 15.00 -8.96 -2.32
C LEU A 348 16.37 -8.35 -2.66
N ALA A 349 16.73 -8.30 -3.94
CA ALA A 349 18.00 -7.71 -4.35
C ALA A 349 18.09 -6.22 -4.00
N LEU A 350 16.98 -5.48 -4.15
CA LEU A 350 16.91 -4.08 -3.72
C LEU A 350 17.08 -3.96 -2.21
N ALA A 351 16.43 -4.80 -1.40
CA ALA A 351 16.59 -4.78 0.05
C ALA A 351 18.05 -5.07 0.48
N GLN A 352 18.71 -6.02 -0.17
CA GLN A 352 20.13 -6.35 0.09
C GLN A 352 21.05 -5.19 -0.32
N ALA A 353 20.84 -4.60 -1.49
CA ALA A 353 21.60 -3.43 -1.95
C ALA A 353 21.40 -2.21 -1.03
N LEU A 354 20.19 -2.04 -0.48
CA LEU A 354 19.89 -0.98 0.49
C LEU A 354 20.56 -1.25 1.85
N SER A 355 20.59 -2.50 2.29
CA SER A 355 21.35 -2.90 3.48
C SER A 355 22.84 -2.61 3.31
N ASP A 356 23.43 -2.95 2.17
CA ASP A 356 24.83 -2.61 1.84
C ASP A 356 25.06 -1.09 1.84
N ALA A 357 24.06 -0.32 1.40
CA ALA A 357 24.07 1.15 1.43
C ALA A 357 23.75 1.76 2.81
N HIS A 358 23.63 0.95 3.86
CA HIS A 358 23.22 1.36 5.21
C HIS A 358 21.88 2.11 5.21
N VAL A 359 20.88 1.58 4.51
CA VAL A 359 19.49 2.05 4.48
C VAL A 359 18.61 0.95 5.08
N GLU A 360 17.93 1.28 6.17
CA GLU A 360 17.11 0.33 6.92
C GLU A 360 15.65 0.29 6.43
N PHE A 361 15.00 -0.85 6.62
CA PHE A 361 13.60 -1.04 6.30
C PHE A 361 12.67 -0.54 7.42
N TYR A 362 11.67 0.24 7.04
CA TYR A 362 10.61 0.75 7.91
C TYR A 362 9.27 0.20 7.43
N SER A 363 8.57 -0.52 8.31
CA SER A 363 7.24 -1.03 7.98
C SER A 363 6.23 0.12 7.90
N SER A 364 5.52 0.21 6.77
CA SER A 364 4.40 1.14 6.59
C SER A 364 3.05 0.42 6.50
N TRP A 365 2.95 -0.80 7.00
CA TRP A 365 1.64 -1.46 7.13
C TRP A 365 0.86 -0.86 8.31
N PRO A 366 -0.44 -0.53 8.17
CA PRO A 366 -1.28 -0.75 7.01
C PRO A 366 -1.46 0.47 6.11
N LEU A 367 -0.62 1.53 6.19
CA LEU A 367 -0.72 2.65 5.25
C LEU A 367 -0.64 2.14 3.80
N MET A 368 0.38 1.34 3.51
CA MET A 368 0.55 0.66 2.22
C MET A 368 0.00 -0.76 2.32
N GLN A 369 -0.82 -1.17 1.35
CA GLN A 369 -1.58 -2.41 1.39
C GLN A 369 -1.36 -3.26 0.13
N SER A 370 -1.14 -4.55 0.35
CA SER A 370 -0.92 -5.56 -0.70
C SER A 370 -2.22 -6.19 -1.22
N GLU A 371 -3.32 -5.96 -0.52
CA GLU A 371 -4.67 -6.34 -0.93
C GLU A 371 -5.37 -5.22 -1.71
N GLN A 372 -6.57 -5.53 -2.22
CA GLN A 372 -7.50 -4.55 -2.78
C GLN A 372 -8.69 -4.32 -1.84
N PRO A 373 -9.50 -3.25 -2.02
CA PRO A 373 -10.62 -2.97 -1.13
C PRO A 373 -11.60 -4.13 -0.94
N ALA A 374 -11.77 -4.98 -1.95
CA ALA A 374 -12.68 -6.11 -1.89
C ALA A 374 -12.12 -7.33 -1.13
N SER A 375 -10.80 -7.56 -1.16
CA SER A 375 -10.17 -8.73 -0.52
C SER A 375 -9.62 -8.44 0.88
N LEU A 376 -9.48 -7.17 1.24
CA LEU A 376 -8.93 -6.75 2.54
C LEU A 376 -9.73 -7.28 3.73
N ASP A 377 -9.00 -7.78 4.73
CA ASP A 377 -9.48 -8.05 6.08
C ASP A 377 -9.69 -6.73 6.84
N TYR A 378 -10.87 -6.15 6.76
CA TYR A 378 -11.15 -4.94 7.55
C TYR A 378 -11.20 -5.29 9.04
N THR A 379 -10.29 -4.67 9.78
CA THR A 379 -10.16 -4.81 11.23
C THR A 379 -9.89 -3.44 11.86
N ARG A 380 -9.96 -3.38 13.19
CA ARG A 380 -9.62 -2.18 13.96
C ARG A 380 -8.20 -1.63 13.69
N LYS A 381 -7.27 -2.47 13.21
CA LYS A 381 -5.92 -2.06 12.83
C LYS A 381 -5.90 -1.20 11.57
N HIS A 382 -6.81 -1.44 10.63
CA HIS A 382 -6.94 -0.69 9.37
C HIS A 382 -7.86 0.50 9.52
N TRP A 383 -9.00 0.33 10.20
CA TRP A 383 -10.18 1.19 10.09
C TRP A 383 -9.93 2.71 10.09
N CYS A 384 -9.05 3.17 10.98
CA CYS A 384 -8.73 4.60 11.19
C CYS A 384 -7.35 5.01 10.65
N VAL A 385 -6.75 4.17 9.81
CA VAL A 385 -5.48 4.44 9.12
C VAL A 385 -5.78 4.97 7.72
N PRO A 386 -5.01 5.93 7.19
CA PRO A 386 -5.10 6.35 5.79
C PRO A 386 -4.74 5.21 4.83
N ALA A 387 -5.58 5.00 3.80
CA ALA A 387 -5.30 4.01 2.75
C ALA A 387 -4.38 4.65 1.69
N VAL A 388 -3.05 4.45 1.80
CA VAL A 388 -2.06 5.05 0.89
C VAL A 388 -1.97 4.29 -0.42
N SER A 389 -1.99 2.96 -0.40
CA SER A 389 -1.94 2.17 -1.62
C SER A 389 -2.80 0.92 -1.55
N TRP A 390 -3.11 0.39 -2.73
CA TRP A 390 -3.78 -0.89 -2.94
C TRP A 390 -3.10 -1.63 -4.09
N HIS A 391 -3.15 -2.95 -4.10
CA HIS A 391 -2.52 -3.77 -5.14
C HIS A 391 -3.50 -4.80 -5.70
N HIS A 392 -3.11 -5.47 -6.80
CA HIS A 392 -3.96 -6.38 -7.58
C HIS A 392 -5.20 -5.69 -8.17
N ILE A 393 -5.03 -4.43 -8.57
CA ILE A 393 -6.10 -3.57 -9.07
C ILE A 393 -6.17 -3.64 -10.59
N ASP A 394 -7.28 -4.11 -11.14
CA ASP A 394 -7.54 -4.00 -12.58
C ASP A 394 -7.83 -2.55 -13.00
N ALA A 395 -7.74 -2.27 -14.31
CA ALA A 395 -7.88 -0.93 -14.85
C ALA A 395 -9.21 -0.24 -14.46
N ARG A 396 -10.31 -0.98 -14.36
CA ARG A 396 -11.63 -0.42 -14.03
C ARG A 396 -11.71 -0.06 -12.56
N VAL A 397 -11.28 -0.98 -11.69
CA VAL A 397 -11.23 -0.72 -10.23
C VAL A 397 -10.27 0.43 -9.92
N LEU A 398 -9.19 0.58 -10.69
CA LEU A 398 -8.26 1.70 -10.55
C LEU A 398 -8.93 3.06 -10.80
N GLU A 399 -9.73 3.15 -11.88
CA GLU A 399 -10.52 4.35 -12.20
C GLU A 399 -11.58 4.63 -11.12
N ASP A 400 -12.26 3.60 -10.61
CA ASP A 400 -13.25 3.72 -9.54
C ASP A 400 -12.62 4.24 -8.23
N ILE A 401 -11.44 3.72 -7.85
CA ILE A 401 -10.68 4.19 -6.69
C ILE A 401 -10.27 5.65 -6.85
N PHE A 402 -9.76 6.02 -8.03
CA PHE A 402 -9.37 7.41 -8.31
C PHE A 402 -10.58 8.35 -8.22
N LEU A 403 -11.71 7.96 -8.79
CA LEU A 403 -12.94 8.76 -8.76
C LEU A 403 -13.45 8.95 -7.33
N ALA A 404 -13.44 7.91 -6.50
CA ALA A 404 -13.83 8.01 -5.09
C ALA A 404 -12.93 9.00 -4.33
N GLN A 405 -11.62 8.96 -4.53
CA GLN A 405 -10.68 9.87 -3.88
C GLN A 405 -10.80 11.31 -4.39
N LYS A 406 -11.04 11.50 -5.69
CA LYS A 406 -11.31 12.82 -6.29
C LYS A 406 -12.58 13.42 -5.68
N ASN A 407 -13.64 12.63 -5.54
CA ASN A 407 -14.89 13.07 -4.90
C ASN A 407 -14.67 13.38 -3.41
N TRP A 408 -13.83 12.59 -2.73
CA TRP A 408 -13.47 12.85 -1.34
C TRP A 408 -12.78 14.20 -1.16
N THR A 409 -11.74 14.50 -1.94
CA THR A 409 -11.01 15.78 -1.83
C THR A 409 -11.85 16.96 -2.28
N ALA A 410 -12.74 16.80 -3.25
CA ALA A 410 -13.70 17.83 -3.63
C ALA A 410 -14.67 18.18 -2.49
N LYS A 411 -15.07 17.19 -1.69
CA LYS A 411 -16.01 17.37 -0.57
C LYS A 411 -15.33 17.84 0.73
N HIS A 412 -14.13 17.34 1.01
CA HIS A 412 -13.48 17.49 2.32
C HIS A 412 -12.19 18.32 2.30
N GLY A 413 -11.71 18.71 1.11
CA GLY A 413 -10.40 19.34 0.96
C GLY A 413 -9.25 18.34 1.01
N TRP A 414 -8.03 18.85 0.90
CA TRP A 414 -6.80 18.05 0.85
C TRP A 414 -6.18 17.76 2.23
N ASP A 415 -6.64 18.43 3.28
CA ASP A 415 -6.12 18.27 4.64
C ASP A 415 -6.78 17.13 5.43
N LYS A 416 -7.86 16.55 4.90
CA LYS A 416 -8.56 15.42 5.50
C LYS A 416 -8.19 14.11 4.79
N PRO A 417 -7.55 13.15 5.48
CA PRO A 417 -7.13 11.89 4.86
C PRO A 417 -8.33 11.01 4.51
N TYR A 418 -8.15 10.20 3.48
CA TYR A 418 -9.08 9.15 3.06
C TYR A 418 -8.71 7.84 3.79
N LEU A 419 -9.56 7.38 4.70
CA LEU A 419 -9.27 6.25 5.58
C LEU A 419 -9.79 4.92 5.02
N TYR A 420 -9.32 3.81 5.59
CA TYR A 420 -9.88 2.49 5.26
C TYR A 420 -11.39 2.40 5.53
N ARG A 421 -11.93 3.05 6.56
CA ARG A 421 -13.39 3.12 6.77
C ARG A 421 -14.13 3.81 5.61
N ASP A 422 -13.50 4.79 4.98
CA ASP A 422 -14.11 5.55 3.88
C ASP A 422 -14.06 4.70 2.58
N ALA A 423 -13.00 3.91 2.42
CA ALA A 423 -12.90 2.87 1.40
C ALA A 423 -13.94 1.76 1.60
N PHE A 424 -14.16 1.31 2.84
CA PHE A 424 -15.19 0.33 3.16
C PHE A 424 -16.58 0.84 2.79
N GLU A 425 -16.91 2.07 3.17
CA GLU A 425 -18.21 2.68 2.85
C GLU A 425 -18.42 2.83 1.34
N SER A 426 -17.35 3.11 0.59
CA SER A 426 -17.40 3.30 -0.86
C SER A 426 -17.46 1.99 -1.65
N PHE A 427 -16.67 0.99 -1.25
CA PHE A 427 -16.41 -0.21 -2.07
C PHE A 427 -16.96 -1.50 -1.48
N VAL A 428 -17.34 -1.54 -0.21
CA VAL A 428 -17.81 -2.77 0.46
C VAL A 428 -19.26 -2.66 0.90
N GLN A 429 -19.60 -1.63 1.68
CA GLN A 429 -20.95 -1.43 2.23
C GLN A 429 -22.07 -1.53 1.19
N PRO A 430 -21.96 -0.97 -0.04
CA PRO A 430 -23.06 -1.04 -1.02
C PRO A 430 -23.30 -2.45 -1.58
N HIS A 431 -22.37 -3.37 -1.37
CA HIS A 431 -22.37 -4.69 -2.00
C HIS A 431 -22.58 -5.86 -1.04
N ILE A 432 -22.55 -5.63 0.28
CA ILE A 432 -22.84 -6.66 1.28
C ILE A 432 -24.36 -6.85 1.46
N SER A 433 -24.79 -8.07 1.73
CA SER A 433 -26.19 -8.40 2.07
C SER A 433 -26.26 -9.56 3.05
N THR A 434 -27.44 -9.94 3.53
CA THR A 434 -27.55 -11.11 4.43
C THR A 434 -27.22 -12.43 3.74
N LYS A 435 -27.47 -12.52 2.42
CA LYS A 435 -27.19 -13.68 1.57
C LYS A 435 -27.00 -13.23 0.11
N LYS A 436 -25.98 -13.78 -0.56
CA LYS A 436 -25.69 -13.65 -2.01
C LYS A 436 -25.33 -15.02 -2.56
N GLU A 437 -25.92 -15.36 -3.68
CA GLU A 437 -25.57 -16.54 -4.45
C GLU A 437 -24.44 -16.24 -5.43
N LYS A 438 -23.66 -17.27 -5.80
CA LYS A 438 -22.53 -17.18 -6.73
C LYS A 438 -21.52 -16.10 -6.34
N TRP A 439 -21.30 -15.95 -5.03
CA TRP A 439 -20.46 -14.93 -4.47
C TRP A 439 -19.51 -15.55 -3.46
N ASP A 440 -18.22 -15.35 -3.63
CA ASP A 440 -17.20 -15.77 -2.67
C ASP A 440 -16.75 -14.55 -1.84
N ASN A 441 -17.18 -14.46 -0.58
CA ASN A 441 -16.75 -13.40 0.34
C ASN A 441 -15.43 -13.69 1.07
N LEU A 442 -14.72 -14.76 0.70
CA LEU A 442 -13.43 -15.16 1.27
C LEU A 442 -13.47 -15.46 2.78
N SER A 443 -14.64 -15.78 3.36
CA SER A 443 -14.72 -16.19 4.76
C SER A 443 -13.91 -17.49 4.99
N GLN A 444 -12.98 -17.48 5.94
CA GLN A 444 -12.00 -18.57 6.06
C GLN A 444 -11.42 -18.79 7.46
N ASP A 445 -11.85 -18.05 8.47
CA ASP A 445 -11.25 -18.15 9.81
C ASP A 445 -11.57 -19.51 10.46
N THR A 446 -12.68 -20.13 10.07
CA THR A 446 -12.99 -21.54 10.40
C THR A 446 -13.60 -22.24 9.20
N LYS A 447 -13.23 -23.50 8.99
CA LYS A 447 -13.77 -24.39 7.95
C LYS A 447 -14.40 -25.62 8.60
N ILE A 448 -15.68 -25.85 8.32
CA ILE A 448 -16.44 -27.03 8.72
C ILE A 448 -16.78 -27.82 7.46
N VAL A 449 -16.41 -29.09 7.41
CA VAL A 449 -16.64 -29.99 6.26
C VAL A 449 -17.60 -31.09 6.69
N ALA A 450 -18.60 -31.38 5.87
CA ALA A 450 -19.53 -32.44 6.19
C ALA A 450 -18.88 -33.83 6.01
N PRO A 451 -19.36 -34.86 6.74
CA PRO A 451 -18.89 -36.23 6.55
C PRO A 451 -19.17 -36.78 5.16
N GLN A 452 -18.41 -37.79 4.75
CA GLN A 452 -18.56 -38.39 3.43
C GLN A 452 -19.96 -39.00 3.21
N GLY A 453 -20.57 -38.70 2.06
CA GLY A 453 -21.91 -39.15 1.68
C GLY A 453 -23.05 -38.32 2.30
N ARG A 454 -22.76 -37.27 3.07
CA ARG A 454 -23.78 -36.50 3.79
C ARG A 454 -24.79 -35.83 2.86
N GLN A 455 -24.34 -35.26 1.73
CA GLN A 455 -25.25 -34.64 0.77
C GLN A 455 -26.21 -35.63 0.13
N GLN A 456 -25.76 -36.87 -0.12
CA GLN A 456 -26.65 -37.91 -0.63
C GLN A 456 -27.67 -38.31 0.43
N GLN A 457 -27.25 -38.49 1.69
CA GLN A 457 -28.15 -38.78 2.80
C GLN A 457 -29.23 -37.70 2.95
N LEU A 458 -28.86 -36.42 2.87
CA LEU A 458 -29.80 -35.29 2.92
C LEU A 458 -30.83 -35.34 1.78
N LYS A 459 -30.40 -35.65 0.55
CA LYS A 459 -31.30 -35.81 -0.59
C LYS A 459 -32.29 -36.96 -0.39
N ASP A 460 -31.79 -38.10 0.10
CA ASP A 460 -32.62 -39.28 0.38
C ASP A 460 -33.63 -39.00 1.52
N GLU A 461 -33.21 -38.30 2.58
CA GLU A 461 -34.04 -37.84 3.69
C GLU A 461 -35.14 -36.87 3.23
N GLU A 462 -34.80 -35.92 2.35
CA GLU A 462 -35.75 -34.96 1.80
C GLU A 462 -36.78 -35.64 0.89
N GLU A 463 -36.35 -36.56 0.02
CA GLU A 463 -37.25 -37.31 -0.86
C GLU A 463 -38.24 -38.18 -0.04
N ARG A 464 -37.76 -38.86 1.00
CA ARG A 464 -38.63 -39.61 1.92
C ARG A 464 -39.63 -38.70 2.62
N SER A 465 -39.18 -37.52 3.06
CA SER A 465 -40.04 -36.54 3.74
C SER A 465 -41.13 -35.99 2.81
N ARG A 466 -40.78 -35.70 1.54
CA ARG A 466 -41.75 -35.29 0.51
C ARG A 466 -42.79 -36.39 0.26
N LYS A 467 -42.37 -37.63 0.03
CA LYS A 467 -43.27 -38.78 -0.16
C LYS A 467 -44.22 -38.98 1.03
N HIS A 468 -43.72 -38.83 2.25
CA HIS A 468 -44.55 -38.93 3.46
C HIS A 468 -45.57 -37.80 3.56
N LYS A 469 -45.18 -36.56 3.22
CA LYS A 469 -46.09 -35.41 3.19
C LYS A 469 -47.18 -35.56 2.14
N ASP A 470 -46.81 -35.99 0.92
CA ASP A 470 -47.76 -36.23 -0.17
C ASP A 470 -48.77 -37.33 0.20
N ALA A 471 -48.31 -38.38 0.87
CA ALA A 471 -49.19 -39.43 1.38
C ALA A 471 -50.13 -38.94 2.50
N GLN A 472 -49.65 -38.06 3.39
CA GLN A 472 -50.49 -37.43 4.43
C GLN A 472 -51.53 -36.48 3.82
N ASP A 473 -51.14 -35.68 2.83
CA ASP A 473 -52.03 -34.75 2.17
C ASP A 473 -53.09 -35.50 1.34
N ALA A 474 -52.71 -36.60 0.66
CA ALA A 474 -53.65 -37.49 -0.03
C ALA A 474 -54.63 -38.17 0.94
N LYS A 475 -54.17 -38.58 2.13
CA LYS A 475 -55.02 -39.17 3.17
C LYS A 475 -55.99 -38.13 3.75
N LYS A 476 -55.52 -36.91 4.03
CA LYS A 476 -56.37 -35.79 4.47
C LYS A 476 -57.40 -35.41 3.42
N GLU A 477 -57.04 -35.42 2.14
CA GLU A 477 -57.99 -35.15 1.06
C GLU A 477 -59.03 -36.26 0.92
N SER A 478 -58.62 -37.52 1.06
CA SER A 478 -59.56 -38.65 1.10
C SER A 478 -60.50 -38.60 2.32
N GLU A 479 -60.00 -38.24 3.50
CA GLU A 479 -60.81 -38.03 4.72
C GLU A 479 -61.74 -36.80 4.57
N ARG A 480 -61.29 -35.74 3.91
CA ARG A 480 -62.11 -34.56 3.60
C ARG A 480 -63.23 -34.91 2.61
N LEU A 481 -62.94 -35.69 1.57
CA LEU A 481 -63.94 -36.18 0.61
C LEU A 481 -64.96 -37.14 1.26
N ASN A 482 -64.53 -37.97 2.22
CA ASN A 482 -65.42 -38.83 2.99
C ASN A 482 -66.28 -38.06 4.02
N ASN A 483 -65.74 -37.00 4.63
CA ASN A 483 -66.48 -36.15 5.58
C ASN A 483 -67.47 -35.18 4.90
N ILE A 484 -67.42 -35.01 3.58
CA ILE A 484 -68.46 -34.30 2.80
C ILE A 484 -69.75 -35.14 2.68
N ALA A 485 -69.74 -36.42 3.09
CA ALA A 485 -70.90 -37.29 3.10
C ALA A 485 -71.73 -37.28 4.41
N MET A 486 -71.39 -36.50 5.44
CA MET A 486 -72.25 -36.32 6.63
C MET A 486 -72.25 -34.85 7.10
N SER A 487 -73.45 -34.26 7.17
CA SER A 487 -73.63 -32.80 7.27
C SER A 487 -73.48 -32.20 8.68
N ALA A 488 -73.04 -30.94 8.69
CA ALA A 488 -73.48 -29.80 9.53
C ALA A 488 -73.53 -29.96 11.06
N SER A 489 -72.64 -29.27 11.78
CA SER A 489 -72.93 -27.97 12.41
C SER A 489 -71.82 -27.48 13.36
N GLN A 490 -71.62 -26.16 13.30
CA GLN A 490 -71.31 -25.23 14.40
C GLN A 490 -69.88 -24.96 14.93
N PHE A 491 -69.68 -23.65 15.07
CA PHE A 491 -68.86 -22.83 15.97
C PHE A 491 -67.46 -22.35 15.56
N SER A 492 -67.36 -21.03 15.77
CA SER A 492 -66.27 -20.08 15.61
C SER A 492 -65.07 -20.35 16.52
N ASP A 493 -63.87 -19.97 16.08
CA ASP A 493 -62.96 -19.21 16.94
C ASP A 493 -61.88 -18.45 16.18
N SER A 494 -61.45 -17.32 16.76
CA SER A 494 -60.49 -16.36 16.22
C SER A 494 -59.03 -16.86 16.22
N PRO A 495 -58.12 -16.26 15.42
CA PRO A 495 -56.72 -16.69 15.37
C PRO A 495 -55.95 -16.21 16.60
N LYS A 496 -55.32 -17.14 17.33
CA LYS A 496 -54.27 -16.83 18.30
C LYS A 496 -52.94 -16.57 17.56
N ALA A 497 -52.28 -15.49 17.97
CA ALA A 497 -50.95 -15.09 17.52
C ALA A 497 -49.88 -16.16 17.85
N PRO A 498 -48.80 -16.27 17.06
CA PRO A 498 -47.70 -17.17 17.38
C PRO A 498 -46.96 -16.68 18.63
N GLN A 499 -46.86 -17.55 19.63
CA GLN A 499 -45.98 -17.34 20.77
C GLN A 499 -44.53 -17.31 20.29
N GLN A 500 -43.90 -16.14 20.39
CA GLN A 500 -42.45 -16.03 20.38
C GLN A 500 -41.91 -16.70 21.64
N HIS A 501 -41.31 -17.88 21.48
CA HIS A 501 -40.35 -18.37 22.45
C HIS A 501 -39.13 -17.45 22.42
N LYS A 502 -39.11 -16.46 23.33
CA LYS A 502 -37.84 -15.86 23.78
C LYS A 502 -37.11 -16.93 24.57
N ARG A 503 -36.10 -17.56 23.96
CA ARG A 503 -35.01 -18.15 24.72
C ARG A 503 -34.01 -17.05 24.99
N ASP A 504 -34.02 -16.57 26.22
CA ASP A 504 -32.93 -15.77 26.79
C ASP A 504 -31.75 -16.71 27.06
N ASP A 505 -31.13 -17.22 25.99
CA ASP A 505 -29.80 -17.80 26.09
C ASP A 505 -28.82 -16.69 25.76
N LYS A 506 -28.22 -16.09 26.80
CA LYS A 506 -26.99 -15.31 26.64
C LYS A 506 -26.03 -16.16 25.79
N PRO A 507 -25.50 -15.65 24.67
CA PRO A 507 -24.49 -16.37 23.90
C PRO A 507 -23.37 -16.73 24.87
N LYS A 508 -23.14 -18.03 25.10
CA LYS A 508 -21.91 -18.46 25.73
C LYS A 508 -20.81 -18.16 24.73
N GLU A 509 -19.72 -17.56 25.18
CA GLU A 509 -18.53 -17.35 24.37
C GLU A 509 -18.10 -18.69 23.76
N ILE A 510 -18.32 -18.87 22.46
CA ILE A 510 -18.06 -20.14 21.77
C ILE A 510 -16.59 -20.13 21.34
N ASP A 511 -15.86 -21.14 21.79
CA ASP A 511 -14.48 -21.40 21.42
C ASP A 511 -14.38 -21.73 19.92
N TRP A 512 -13.67 -20.88 19.17
CA TRP A 512 -13.58 -21.00 17.71
C TRP A 512 -12.88 -22.29 17.26
N ASP A 513 -12.00 -22.84 18.10
CA ASP A 513 -11.29 -24.10 17.82
C ASP A 513 -12.22 -25.33 17.92
N LYS A 514 -13.41 -25.18 18.53
CA LYS A 514 -14.39 -26.26 18.76
C LYS A 514 -15.65 -26.12 17.91
N LEU A 515 -15.65 -25.21 16.93
CA LEU A 515 -16.83 -24.94 16.10
C LEU A 515 -17.22 -26.14 15.23
N THR A 516 -16.25 -26.91 14.74
CA THR A 516 -16.48 -28.16 13.99
C THR A 516 -17.21 -29.21 14.82
N GLU A 517 -16.97 -29.28 16.12
CA GLU A 517 -17.65 -30.21 17.03
C GLU A 517 -19.04 -29.70 17.45
N THR A 518 -19.16 -28.38 17.60
CA THR A 518 -20.38 -27.70 18.08
C THR A 518 -21.45 -27.63 16.98
N PHE A 519 -21.04 -27.35 15.75
CA PHE A 519 -21.92 -27.12 14.60
C PHE A 519 -21.71 -28.17 13.52
N LYS A 520 -21.92 -29.44 13.87
CA LYS A 520 -21.67 -30.59 12.98
C LYS A 520 -22.47 -30.54 11.67
N ASP A 521 -23.62 -29.87 11.68
CA ASP A 521 -24.51 -29.75 10.54
C ASP A 521 -24.37 -28.41 9.81
N ALA A 522 -23.42 -27.54 10.19
CA ALA A 522 -23.20 -26.26 9.51
C ALA A 522 -22.94 -26.42 8.00
N ALA A 523 -22.29 -27.52 7.62
CA ALA A 523 -21.94 -27.85 6.25
C ALA A 523 -23.03 -28.62 5.48
N ASP A 524 -24.21 -28.83 6.07
CA ASP A 524 -25.33 -29.49 5.39
C ASP A 524 -25.98 -28.55 4.34
N SER A 525 -26.05 -27.24 4.61
CA SER A 525 -26.65 -26.25 3.71
C SER A 525 -26.21 -24.82 4.03
N ALA A 526 -26.42 -23.91 3.07
CA ALA A 526 -26.18 -22.48 3.25
C ALA A 526 -26.93 -21.91 4.47
N ASP A 527 -28.19 -22.32 4.68
CA ASP A 527 -29.01 -21.82 5.78
C ASP A 527 -28.51 -22.32 7.14
N LYS A 528 -27.97 -23.54 7.21
CA LYS A 528 -27.35 -24.05 8.44
C LYS A 528 -25.99 -23.39 8.71
N CYS A 529 -25.22 -23.12 7.66
CA CYS A 529 -23.98 -22.35 7.77
C CYS A 529 -24.25 -20.94 8.32
N GLN A 530 -25.24 -20.24 7.75
CA GLN A 530 -25.70 -18.94 8.24
C GLN A 530 -26.13 -19.00 9.71
N LYS A 531 -26.99 -19.95 10.08
CA LYS A 531 -27.48 -20.11 11.46
C LYS A 531 -26.36 -20.42 12.46
N SER A 532 -25.30 -21.09 12.01
CA SER A 532 -24.13 -21.35 12.86
C SER A 532 -23.39 -20.04 13.15
N CYS A 533 -23.19 -19.20 12.13
CA CYS A 533 -22.64 -17.85 12.33
C CYS A 533 -23.53 -16.97 13.23
N GLU A 534 -24.86 -17.05 13.09
CA GLU A 534 -25.81 -16.32 13.94
C GLU A 534 -25.70 -16.71 15.43
N GLN A 535 -25.26 -17.94 15.75
CA GLN A 535 -25.07 -18.40 17.14
C GLN A 535 -23.72 -18.00 17.76
N ILE A 536 -22.76 -17.56 16.95
CA ILE A 536 -21.42 -17.16 17.39
C ILE A 536 -21.37 -15.64 17.45
N GLU A 537 -21.16 -15.07 18.63
CA GLU A 537 -21.30 -13.62 18.88
C GLU A 537 -20.44 -12.74 17.95
N ASP A 538 -19.18 -13.12 17.74
CA ASP A 538 -18.19 -12.38 16.96
C ASP A 538 -18.10 -12.82 15.48
N CYS A 539 -18.99 -13.71 15.02
CA CYS A 539 -19.03 -14.08 13.60
C CYS A 539 -19.68 -12.95 12.78
N LEU A 540 -18.94 -12.43 11.80
CA LEU A 540 -19.36 -11.31 10.94
C LEU A 540 -19.78 -11.76 9.54
N GLN A 541 -19.24 -12.86 9.05
CA GLN A 541 -19.53 -13.35 7.70
C GLN A 541 -19.41 -14.87 7.58
N TRP A 542 -20.15 -15.43 6.64
CA TRP A 542 -20.15 -16.86 6.34
C TRP A 542 -20.13 -17.10 4.82
N ARG A 543 -19.61 -18.25 4.40
CA ARG A 543 -19.83 -18.78 3.04
C ARG A 543 -20.01 -20.28 3.06
N TYR A 544 -20.77 -20.78 2.10
CA TYR A 544 -21.10 -22.19 1.94
C TYR A 544 -20.90 -22.60 0.48
N LYS A 545 -20.38 -23.79 0.25
CA LYS A 545 -20.45 -24.46 -1.06
C LYS A 545 -20.93 -25.89 -0.87
N ALA A 546 -21.70 -26.38 -1.85
CA ALA A 546 -22.25 -27.73 -1.83
C ALA A 546 -21.32 -28.79 -2.44
N LEU A 547 -20.16 -28.41 -2.98
CA LEU A 547 -19.23 -29.34 -3.63
C LEU A 547 -18.75 -30.43 -2.66
N GLY A 548 -18.68 -31.66 -3.16
CA GLY A 548 -18.37 -32.85 -2.36
C GLY A 548 -19.52 -33.16 -1.41
N ASP A 549 -19.24 -33.13 -0.11
CA ASP A 549 -20.23 -33.33 0.94
C ASP A 549 -20.69 -32.02 1.60
N GLY A 550 -20.17 -30.88 1.13
CA GLY A 550 -20.50 -29.55 1.64
C GLY A 550 -19.42 -28.98 2.55
N GLU A 551 -19.17 -27.68 2.39
CA GLU A 551 -18.22 -26.92 3.22
C GLU A 551 -18.87 -25.61 3.68
N CYS A 552 -18.82 -25.35 4.99
CA CYS A 552 -19.21 -24.09 5.61
C CYS A 552 -17.96 -23.38 6.14
N HIS A 553 -17.83 -22.10 5.86
CA HIS A 553 -16.76 -21.26 6.37
C HIS A 553 -17.33 -20.06 7.13
N LEU A 554 -16.70 -19.75 8.26
CA LEU A 554 -17.09 -18.67 9.18
C LEU A 554 -15.92 -17.70 9.37
N GLY A 555 -16.23 -16.43 9.66
CA GLY A 555 -15.23 -15.37 9.73
C GLY A 555 -15.58 -14.25 10.71
N LYS A 556 -14.57 -13.78 11.43
CA LYS A 556 -14.57 -12.65 12.38
C LYS A 556 -14.24 -11.31 11.73
N VAL A 557 -13.74 -11.33 10.50
CA VAL A 557 -13.33 -10.13 9.76
C VAL A 557 -14.24 -9.88 8.57
N LEU A 558 -14.34 -8.62 8.16
CA LEU A 558 -15.17 -8.21 7.04
C LEU A 558 -14.34 -8.23 5.76
N ARG A 559 -14.81 -8.95 4.75
CA ARG A 559 -14.31 -8.96 3.38
C ARG A 559 -15.49 -8.88 2.42
N LEU A 560 -15.31 -8.23 1.27
CA LEU A 560 -16.31 -8.29 0.22
C LEU A 560 -16.14 -9.54 -0.65
N GLY A 561 -14.91 -9.85 -1.04
CA GLY A 561 -14.58 -10.87 -2.02
C GLY A 561 -15.11 -10.53 -3.42
N LYS A 562 -15.54 -11.54 -4.18
CA LYS A 562 -15.89 -11.38 -5.60
C LYS A 562 -16.99 -12.32 -6.05
N VAL A 563 -17.57 -12.00 -7.21
CA VAL A 563 -18.43 -12.95 -7.94
C VAL A 563 -17.59 -14.16 -8.34
N VAL A 564 -18.18 -15.35 -8.25
CA VAL A 564 -17.55 -16.60 -8.68
C VAL A 564 -17.48 -16.64 -10.22
N GLY A 565 -16.34 -17.05 -10.78
CA GLY A 565 -16.12 -17.11 -12.22
C GLY A 565 -16.98 -18.16 -12.94
N GLU A 566 -17.12 -18.02 -14.25
CA GLU A 566 -17.78 -19.07 -15.05
C GLU A 566 -16.95 -20.36 -15.01
N GLY A 567 -17.57 -21.47 -14.61
CA GLY A 567 -16.90 -22.77 -14.44
C GLY A 567 -16.34 -23.03 -13.04
N ASP A 568 -16.27 -22.00 -12.18
CA ASP A 568 -15.97 -22.18 -10.76
C ASP A 568 -17.23 -22.59 -9.99
N GLU A 569 -17.05 -23.38 -8.94
CA GLU A 569 -18.15 -23.86 -8.11
C GLU A 569 -18.77 -22.73 -7.28
N PRO A 570 -20.12 -22.59 -7.27
CA PRO A 570 -20.77 -21.43 -6.70
C PRO A 570 -20.73 -21.46 -5.17
N TRP A 571 -20.32 -20.33 -4.60
CA TRP A 571 -20.46 -20.04 -3.19
C TRP A 571 -21.76 -19.30 -2.92
N SER A 572 -22.44 -19.67 -1.83
CA SER A 572 -23.46 -18.84 -1.20
C SER A 572 -22.80 -18.15 0.00
N SER A 573 -22.77 -16.82 0.01
CA SER A 573 -22.10 -16.03 1.04
C SER A 573 -23.07 -15.09 1.74
N GLY A 574 -22.77 -14.68 2.96
CA GLY A 574 -23.57 -13.70 3.68
C GLY A 574 -22.80 -12.96 4.77
N TRP A 575 -23.35 -11.83 5.19
CA TRP A 575 -22.81 -10.96 6.23
C TRP A 575 -23.85 -10.71 7.31
N MET A 576 -23.40 -10.66 8.56
CA MET A 576 -24.23 -10.37 9.73
C MET A 576 -24.46 -8.85 9.86
N LEU A 577 -25.28 -8.27 8.97
CA LEU A 577 -25.38 -6.81 8.78
C LEU A 577 -25.57 -6.00 10.08
N GLN A 578 -26.38 -6.49 11.02
CA GLN A 578 -26.56 -5.83 12.32
C GLN A 578 -25.26 -5.79 13.15
N ARG A 579 -24.47 -6.86 13.11
CA ARG A 579 -23.15 -6.93 13.76
C ARG A 579 -22.14 -6.06 13.02
N VAL A 580 -22.18 -6.01 11.69
CA VAL A 580 -21.34 -5.11 10.89
C VAL A 580 -21.56 -3.66 11.33
N GLU A 581 -22.82 -3.21 11.46
CA GLU A 581 -23.12 -1.86 11.96
C GLU A 581 -22.69 -1.65 13.42
N GLY A 582 -22.77 -2.69 14.26
CA GLY A 582 -22.23 -2.65 15.63
C GLY A 582 -20.72 -2.43 15.65
N VAL A 583 -19.98 -3.20 14.85
CA VAL A 583 -18.53 -3.12 14.69
C VAL A 583 -18.10 -1.75 14.15
N LYS A 584 -18.81 -1.22 13.13
CA LYS A 584 -18.55 0.11 12.58
C LYS A 584 -18.63 1.21 13.65
N LYS A 585 -19.61 1.12 14.56
CA LYS A 585 -19.77 2.04 15.70
C LYS A 585 -18.69 1.84 16.76
N GLU A 586 -18.36 0.61 17.10
CA GLU A 586 -17.30 0.29 18.06
C GLU A 586 -15.90 0.78 17.60
N TRP A 587 -15.67 0.75 16.30
CA TRP A 587 -14.43 1.18 15.67
C TRP A 587 -14.42 2.67 15.29
N GLU A 588 -15.32 3.48 15.83
CA GLU A 588 -15.35 4.92 15.55
C GLU A 588 -13.97 5.58 15.70
N CYS A 589 -13.56 6.29 14.66
CA CYS A 589 -12.24 6.92 14.63
C CYS A 589 -12.24 8.21 15.44
N LYS A 590 -11.71 8.13 16.66
CA LYS A 590 -11.38 9.28 17.49
C LYS A 590 -10.21 10.08 16.91
N GLU A 591 -9.22 9.38 16.38
CA GLU A 591 -8.00 9.95 15.81
C GLU A 591 -7.57 9.19 14.55
N VAL A 592 -6.90 9.90 13.64
CA VAL A 592 -6.27 9.30 12.47
C VAL A 592 -4.93 8.70 12.88
N LYS A 593 -4.74 7.41 12.59
CA LYS A 593 -3.51 6.69 12.92
C LYS A 593 -2.55 6.72 11.73
N TRP A 594 -1.52 7.55 11.82
CA TRP A 594 -0.40 7.59 10.89
C TRP A 594 0.76 6.68 11.34
N ASN A 595 0.47 5.59 12.05
CA ASN A 595 1.48 4.73 12.68
C ASN A 595 2.54 4.30 11.66
N PHE A 596 3.65 5.02 11.69
CA PHE A 596 4.87 4.79 10.94
C PHE A 596 5.95 4.94 11.99
N TYR A 597 6.48 3.81 12.44
CA TYR A 597 7.44 3.78 13.54
C TYR A 597 8.70 4.53 13.07
N GLN A 598 8.86 5.76 13.56
CA GLN A 598 10.07 6.55 13.39
C GLN A 598 11.14 6.08 14.38
#